data_AF-A0A367RJT1-F1
#
_entry.id   AF-A0A367RJT1-F1
#
_cell.length_a   1.000
_cell.length_b   1.000
_cell.length_c   1.000
_cell.angle_alpha   90.00
_cell.angle_beta   90.00
_cell.angle_gamma   90.00
#
_symmetry.space_group_name_H-M   'P 1'
#
loop_
_entity.id
_entity.type
_entity.pdbx_description
1 polymer ?
#
loop_
_entity_poly.entity_id
_entity_poly.type
_entity_poly.pdbx_seq_one_letter_code
_entity_poly.pdbx_strand_id
1 'polypeptide(L)' 'MLKGGSGADTFDVGYGNATINGGSGWDKLILSDLKTDYTILGNSNNYTIKRDEFTLNVLNVEEIVFFGTALL' A
#
# COMPACT_ATOMS: atom_id res chain seq x y z
N MET A 1 7.71 4.30 -9.96
CA MET A 1 6.87 5.19 -9.13
C MET A 1 5.51 5.29 -9.78
N LEU A 2 4.45 5.08 -9.01
CA LEU A 2 3.04 5.19 -9.43
C LEU A 2 2.45 6.45 -8.77
N LYS A 3 1.64 7.20 -9.52
CA LYS A 3 1.02 8.46 -9.06
C LYS A 3 -0.48 8.42 -9.35
N GLY A 4 -1.30 8.79 -8.38
CA GLY A 4 -2.77 8.89 -8.53
C GLY A 4 -3.17 10.25 -9.08
N GLY A 5 -2.72 11.32 -8.43
CA GLY A 5 -2.94 12.69 -8.86
C GLY A 5 -4.01 13.38 -8.04
N SER A 6 -5.16 13.68 -8.63
CA SER A 6 -6.30 14.25 -7.91
C SER A 6 -7.49 13.31 -8.05
N GLY A 7 -8.20 13.05 -6.96
CA GLY A 7 -9.37 12.17 -6.94
C GLY A 7 -9.25 11.10 -5.87
N ALA A 8 -10.11 10.09 -5.92
CA ALA A 8 -9.98 8.92 -5.07
C ALA A 8 -9.35 7.79 -5.88
N ASP A 9 -8.04 7.59 -5.72
CA ASP A 9 -7.29 6.62 -6.50
C ASP A 9 -7.19 5.26 -5.77
N THR A 10 -7.10 4.18 -6.54
CA THR A 10 -6.89 2.82 -6.00
C THR A 10 -5.66 2.20 -6.65
N PHE A 11 -4.75 1.73 -5.81
CA PHE A 11 -3.52 1.07 -6.22
C PHE A 11 -3.59 -0.41 -5.87
N ASP A 12 -3.42 -1.26 -6.87
CA ASP A 12 -3.08 -2.67 -6.72
C ASP A 12 -1.75 -2.87 -7.43
N VAL A 13 -0.69 -3.06 -6.64
CA VAL A 13 0.69 -3.07 -7.14
C VAL A 13 1.27 -4.47 -7.20
N GLY A 14 0.51 -5.49 -6.82
CA GLY A 14 0.98 -6.86 -6.70
C GLY A 14 2.24 -6.97 -5.83
N TYR A 15 3.19 -7.80 -6.28
CA TYR A 15 4.48 -8.00 -5.62
C TYR A 15 5.62 -7.27 -6.33
N GLY A 16 6.60 -6.83 -5.54
CA GLY A 16 7.85 -6.26 -6.05
C GLY A 16 8.00 -4.76 -5.79
N ASN A 17 9.24 -4.30 -5.64
CA ASN A 17 9.52 -2.98 -5.07
C ASN A 17 8.87 -1.83 -5.85
N ALA A 18 8.14 -0.96 -5.16
CA ALA A 18 7.52 0.21 -5.77
C ALA A 18 7.48 1.42 -4.85
N THR A 19 7.28 2.59 -5.46
CA THR A 19 6.94 3.83 -4.77
C THR A 19 5.59 4.30 -5.29
N ILE A 20 4.66 4.60 -4.39
CA ILE A 20 3.31 5.07 -4.66
C ILE A 20 3.16 6.47 -4.08
N ASN A 21 2.50 7.36 -4.81
CA ASN A 21 2.04 8.64 -4.29
C ASN A 21 0.57 8.81 -4.70
N GLY A 22 -0.36 8.73 -3.74
CA GLY A 22 -1.78 8.87 -4.02
C GLY A 22 -2.09 10.27 -4.57
N GLY A 23 -1.72 11.29 -3.81
CA GLY A 23 -1.78 12.67 -4.23
C GLY A 23 -2.83 13.41 -3.43
N SER A 24 -3.75 14.10 -4.09
CA SER A 24 -4.86 14.80 -3.45
C SER A 24 -6.14 14.00 -3.56
N GLY A 25 -6.85 13.86 -2.44
CA GLY A 25 -8.12 13.16 -2.36
C GLY A 25 -8.03 12.01 -1.36
N TRP A 26 -8.82 10.95 -1.55
CA TRP A 26 -8.84 9.81 -0.64
C TRP A 26 -8.40 8.56 -1.38
N ASP A 27 -7.16 8.15 -1.13
CA ASP A 27 -6.49 7.12 -1.89
C ASP A 27 -6.42 5.80 -1.12
N LYS A 28 -6.38 4.70 -1.87
CA LYS A 28 -6.43 3.34 -1.34
C LYS A 28 -5.33 2.46 -1.92
N LEU A 29 -4.61 1.74 -1.06
CA LEU A 29 -3.70 0.67 -1.44
C LEU A 29 -4.30 -0.69 -1.10
N ILE A 30 -4.29 -1.59 -2.07
CA ILE A 30 -4.70 -2.98 -1.94
C ILE A 30 -3.44 -3.85 -1.80
N LEU A 31 -3.42 -4.69 -0.76
CA LEU A 31 -2.41 -5.73 -0.53
C LEU A 31 -3.09 -7.10 -0.50
N SER A 32 -2.56 -8.04 -1.28
CA SER A 32 -3.24 -9.31 -1.57
C SER A 32 -3.17 -10.33 -0.42
N ASP A 33 -2.29 -10.13 0.57
CA ASP A 33 -2.07 -11.08 1.67
C ASP A 33 -2.63 -10.59 3.00
N LEU A 34 -2.40 -11.35 4.07
CA LEU A 34 -2.88 -10.98 5.40
C LEU A 34 -2.05 -9.79 5.92
N LYS A 35 -2.68 -8.92 6.70
CA LYS A 35 -1.99 -7.80 7.36
C LYS A 35 -0.77 -8.27 8.18
N THR A 36 -0.85 -9.45 8.78
CA THR A 36 0.24 -10.05 9.58
C THR A 36 1.47 -10.43 8.76
N ASP A 37 1.34 -10.55 7.44
CA ASP A 37 2.46 -10.87 6.54
C ASP A 37 3.31 -9.63 6.20
N TYR A 38 2.83 -8.44 6.59
CA TYR A 38 3.48 -7.18 6.28
C TYR A 38 4.03 -6.51 7.54
N THR A 39 5.25 -6.01 7.45
CA THR A 39 5.75 -4.98 8.36
C THR A 39 5.38 -3.60 7.81
N ILE A 40 4.61 -2.82 8.58
CA ILE A 40 4.15 -1.49 8.16
C ILE A 40 4.72 -0.46 9.14
N LEU A 41 5.57 0.42 8.63
CA LEU A 41 6.19 1.50 9.39
C LEU A 41 5.75 2.84 8.82
N GLY A 42 5.46 3.81 9.68
CA GLY A 42 5.06 5.16 9.26
C GLY A 42 3.73 5.59 9.86
N ASN A 43 3.29 6.79 9.49
CA ASN A 43 2.05 7.41 9.96
C ASN A 43 1.58 8.48 8.97
N SER A 44 0.40 9.06 9.23
CA SER A 44 -0.13 10.19 8.46
C SER A 44 -0.11 9.94 6.95
N ASN A 45 -0.62 8.78 6.53
CA ASN A 45 -0.76 8.37 5.13
C ASN A 45 0.56 8.11 4.39
N ASN A 46 1.68 8.07 5.12
CA ASN A 46 3.01 7.80 4.57
C ASN A 46 3.61 6.57 5.26
N TYR A 47 3.91 5.54 4.48
CA TYR A 47 4.33 4.23 4.98
C TYR A 47 5.51 3.64 4.21
N THR A 48 6.40 2.96 4.92
CA THR A 48 7.24 1.91 4.35
C THR A 48 6.61 0.57 4.70
N ILE A 49 6.18 -0.17 3.68
CA ILE A 49 5.56 -1.49 3.83
C ILE A 49 6.55 -2.54 3.32
N LYS A 50 6.81 -3.58 4.10
CA LYS A 50 7.73 -4.66 3.73
C LYS A 50 7.11 -6.04 3.91
N ARG A 51 7.46 -6.95 3.01
CA ARG A 51 7.24 -8.40 3.13
C ARG A 51 8.39 -9.08 2.39
N ASP A 52 9.12 -9.97 3.05
CA ASP A 52 10.31 -10.62 2.47
C ASP A 52 11.27 -9.59 1.81
N GLU A 53 11.60 -9.75 0.53
CA GLU A 53 12.43 -8.82 -0.24
C GLU A 53 11.64 -7.65 -0.88
N PHE A 54 10.32 -7.65 -0.72
CA PHE A 54 9.42 -6.62 -1.24
C PHE A 54 9.32 -5.43 -0.28
N THR A 55 9.50 -4.22 -0.82
CA THR A 55 9.35 -2.93 -0.15
C THR A 55 8.50 -1.98 -0.98
N LEU A 56 7.44 -1.44 -0.37
CA LEU A 56 6.72 -0.28 -0.87
C LEU A 56 7.08 0.97 -0.08
N ASN A 57 7.31 2.06 -0.81
CA ASN A 57 7.29 3.41 -0.26
C ASN A 57 5.97 4.06 -0.65
N VAL A 58 5.07 4.20 0.30
CA VAL A 58 3.70 4.70 0.11
C VAL A 58 3.64 6.12 0.64
N LEU A 59 3.17 7.05 -0.18
CA LEU A 59 3.02 8.46 0.15
C LEU A 59 1.58 8.89 -0.13
N ASN A 60 0.99 9.69 0.75
CA ASN A 60 -0.37 10.23 0.61
C ASN A 60 -1.40 9.14 0.25
N VAL A 61 -1.47 8.08 1.04
CA VAL A 61 -2.52 7.04 0.92
C VAL A 61 -3.22 6.85 2.25
N GLU A 62 -4.52 7.12 2.28
CA GLU A 62 -5.36 7.19 3.47
C GLU A 62 -5.83 5.81 3.94
N GLU A 63 -5.96 4.84 3.03
CA GLU A 63 -6.50 3.53 3.33
C GLU A 63 -5.63 2.40 2.80
N ILE A 64 -5.36 1.39 3.64
CA ILE A 64 -4.70 0.14 3.22
C ILE A 64 -5.65 -1.03 3.52
N VAL A 65 -5.99 -1.78 2.47
CA VAL A 65 -6.90 -2.93 2.54
C VAL A 65 -6.13 -4.22 2.27
N PHE A 66 -6.44 -5.26 3.03
CA PHE A 66 -5.79 -6.57 2.98
C PHE A 66 -6.82 -7.64 2.58
N PHE A 67 -6.49 -8.49 1.60
CA PHE A 67 -7.38 -9.54 1.10
C PHE A 67 -6.91 -10.98 1.37
N GLY A 68 -5.83 -11.17 2.15
CA GLY A 68 -5.34 -12.51 2.43
C GLY A 68 -6.37 -13.40 3.13
N THR A 69 -6.35 -14.69 2.79
CA THR A 69 -7.08 -15.73 3.52
C THR A 69 -6.10 -16.51 4.40
N ALA A 70 -6.45 -16.73 5.66
CA ALA A 70 -5.68 -17.65 6.50
C ALA A 70 -5.76 -19.07 5.90
N LEU A 71 -4.61 -19.72 5.73
CA LEU A 71 -4.55 -21.14 5.42
C LEU A 71 -4.95 -21.89 6.70
N LEU A 72 -6.03 -22.68 6.61
CA LEU A 72 -6.53 -23.56 7.68
C LEU A 72 -5.64 -24.79 7.84
#